data_AF-A0A814S2P5-F1
#
_entry.id   AF-A0A814S2P5-F1
#
_cell.length_a   1.000
_cell.length_b   1.000
_cell.length_c   1.000
_cell.angle_alpha   90.00
_cell.angle_beta   90.00
_cell.angle_gamma   90.00
#
_symmetry.space_group_name_H-M   'P 1'
#
loop_
_entity.id
_entity.type
_entity.pdbx_description
1 polymer ?
#
loop_
_entity_poly.entity_id
_entity_poly.type
_entity_poly.pdbx_seq_one_letter_code
_entity_poly.pdbx_strand_id
1 'polypeptide(L)'
;MISRLRTVYKHSSSHRYQIDAFERDYHPDDVFSWYTKDSFFYRGLNKALHSHDINQIFLWRAYISDLDRKLREKCSKQMDSQSRCVFRGQLLHEYDLRKQEKNKGKLIAMTSFLSTSSERFVAEMFAGYTQADSPVQSVVYNMFIESNTNKIVCADISELSECEPEKEVLFSIRSMFRIGRVEYSDNICYIDLTAVDEDDQQFCTAINPWKTTTSEQSFFSGRHEPLFTRFLVDENTSFLAFQLLTDIMLRLHQTDFARQEMIEICRSKYENSSNDLDKISEFERSYQHSQAIEWYTTNSFLYRLLHQALRMEDIDTIFKLRYYIYDLHNQLAQLHTSYLRSLPSDQPILTLYRGQRMKTTELTRLQENINKFISTNGFLSTTHNVAAAIFFAGDGCLNDLDEEISVLYQITIDTSVPHSIPFAKIQYKSIFQDEDEVLFSMASVFRIDDVEKYGALWVVELTLINKEDETWNILTAHLNK
;
A
#
# COMPACT_ATOMS: atom_id res chain seq x y z
N MET A 1 9.72 -14.96 12.64
CA MET A 1 9.17 -15.95 11.69
C MET A 1 9.40 -17.39 12.16
N ILE A 2 10.65 -17.81 12.36
CA ILE A 2 11.02 -19.20 12.72
C ILE A 2 10.28 -19.74 13.95
N SER A 3 10.18 -18.96 15.03
CA SER A 3 9.42 -19.33 16.23
C SER A 3 7.96 -19.70 15.93
N ARG A 4 7.30 -18.92 15.07
CA ARG A 4 5.91 -19.15 14.64
C ARG A 4 5.80 -20.39 13.75
N LEU A 5 6.76 -20.62 12.87
CA LEU A 5 6.82 -21.84 12.06
C LEU A 5 7.01 -23.10 12.91
N ARG A 6 7.83 -23.05 13.97
CA ARG A 6 7.96 -24.14 14.95
C ARG A 6 6.62 -24.46 15.64
N THR A 7 5.78 -23.44 15.90
CA THR A 7 4.42 -23.66 16.44
C THR A 7 3.49 -24.31 15.42
N VAL A 8 3.52 -23.87 14.16
CA VAL A 8 2.68 -24.42 13.08
C VAL A 8 3.04 -25.88 12.80
N TYR A 9 4.33 -26.18 12.70
CA TYR A 9 4.84 -27.51 12.41
C TYR A 9 5.19 -28.32 13.68
N LYS A 10 4.61 -27.98 14.84
CA LYS A 10 4.95 -28.60 16.14
C LYS A 10 4.83 -30.13 16.15
N HIS A 11 3.97 -30.68 15.29
CA HIS A 11 3.70 -32.12 15.17
C HIS A 11 4.46 -32.81 14.04
N SER A 12 5.22 -32.09 13.20
CA SER A 12 6.01 -32.70 12.12
C SER A 12 7.50 -32.64 12.43
N SER A 13 8.07 -33.79 12.83
CA SER A 13 9.50 -33.92 13.12
C SER A 13 10.38 -33.56 11.94
N SER A 14 9.98 -33.96 10.72
CA SER A 14 10.69 -33.62 9.47
C SER A 14 10.72 -32.12 9.21
N HIS A 15 9.57 -31.43 9.29
CA HIS A 15 9.54 -29.97 9.09
C HIS A 15 10.29 -29.22 10.20
N ARG A 16 10.26 -29.69 11.45
CA ARG A 16 11.05 -29.09 12.53
C ARG A 16 12.56 -29.19 12.26
N TYR A 17 13.04 -30.35 11.81
CA TYR A 17 14.44 -30.50 11.42
C TYR A 17 14.82 -29.55 10.27
N GLN A 18 13.97 -29.43 9.25
CA GLN A 18 14.20 -28.48 8.16
C GLN A 18 14.22 -27.02 8.65
N ILE A 19 13.32 -26.64 9.56
CA ILE A 19 13.27 -25.29 10.15
C ILE A 19 14.54 -25.00 10.96
N ASP A 20 15.00 -25.96 11.75
CA ASP A 20 16.21 -25.81 12.57
C ASP A 20 17.47 -25.75 11.71
N ALA A 21 17.52 -26.53 10.62
CA ALA A 21 18.60 -26.45 9.62
C ALA A 21 18.58 -25.08 8.91
N PHE A 22 17.41 -24.61 8.50
CA PHE A 22 17.27 -23.30 7.87
C PHE A 22 17.69 -22.14 8.80
N GLU A 23 17.30 -22.16 10.06
CA GLU A 23 17.69 -21.11 11.02
C GLU A 23 19.22 -21.05 11.21
N ARG A 24 19.90 -22.18 11.12
CA ARG A 24 21.35 -22.28 11.30
C ARG A 24 22.13 -21.99 10.01
N ASP A 25 21.64 -22.50 8.88
CA ASP A 25 22.43 -22.66 7.65
C ASP A 25 21.93 -21.77 6.49
N TYR A 26 20.82 -21.02 6.64
CA TYR A 26 20.34 -20.18 5.54
C TYR A 26 21.30 -19.02 5.24
N HIS A 27 21.71 -18.93 3.98
CA HIS A 27 22.39 -17.77 3.41
C HIS A 27 21.64 -17.27 2.17
N PRO A 28 21.56 -15.95 1.91
CA PRO A 28 20.88 -15.40 0.73
C PRO A 28 21.39 -15.92 -0.62
N ASP A 29 22.63 -16.40 -0.69
CA ASP A 29 23.20 -16.98 -1.91
C ASP A 29 22.65 -18.38 -2.23
N ASP A 30 22.14 -19.09 -1.21
CA ASP A 30 21.61 -20.44 -1.33
C ASP A 30 20.08 -20.47 -1.51
N VAL A 31 19.44 -19.31 -1.68
CA VAL A 31 17.98 -19.16 -1.66
C VAL A 31 17.25 -20.03 -2.68
N PHE A 32 17.85 -20.25 -3.86
CA PHE A 32 17.27 -21.15 -4.87
C PHE A 32 17.20 -22.59 -4.36
N SER A 33 18.27 -23.12 -3.77
CA SER A 33 18.26 -24.49 -3.23
C SER A 33 17.16 -24.68 -2.18
N TRP A 34 16.93 -23.68 -1.32
CA TRP A 34 15.87 -23.70 -0.33
C TRP A 34 14.47 -23.58 -0.95
N TYR A 35 14.34 -22.83 -2.03
CA TYR A 35 13.08 -22.62 -2.75
C TYR A 35 12.69 -23.82 -3.62
N THR A 36 13.63 -24.51 -4.26
CA THR A 36 13.35 -25.66 -5.14
C THR A 36 13.17 -26.96 -4.35
N LYS A 37 13.60 -27.00 -3.10
CA LYS A 37 13.28 -28.09 -2.18
C LYS A 37 11.79 -28.11 -1.87
N ASP A 38 11.16 -29.29 -1.94
CA ASP A 38 9.86 -29.52 -1.32
C ASP A 38 9.98 -29.42 0.21
N SER A 39 9.98 -28.18 0.68
CA SER A 39 10.33 -27.79 2.03
C SER A 39 9.28 -26.86 2.60
N PHE A 40 9.34 -26.67 3.92
CA PHE A 40 8.55 -25.65 4.58
C PHE A 40 8.78 -24.25 3.98
N PHE A 41 9.96 -23.97 3.40
CA PHE A 41 10.33 -22.68 2.84
C PHE A 41 9.53 -22.39 1.57
N TYR A 42 9.61 -23.29 0.59
CA TYR A 42 8.80 -23.21 -0.64
C TYR A 42 7.31 -23.10 -0.34
N ARG A 43 6.78 -24.02 0.48
CA ARG A 43 5.36 -24.09 0.82
C ARG A 43 4.91 -22.88 1.61
N GLY A 44 5.72 -22.45 2.58
CA GLY A 44 5.41 -21.32 3.46
C GLY A 44 5.42 -19.99 2.72
N LEU A 45 6.45 -19.74 1.91
CA LEU A 45 6.59 -18.53 1.11
C LEU A 45 5.48 -18.43 0.06
N ASN A 46 5.24 -19.49 -0.72
CA ASN A 46 4.16 -19.48 -1.70
C ASN A 46 2.80 -19.36 -1.04
N LYS A 47 2.53 -20.07 0.06
CA LYS A 47 1.27 -19.92 0.79
C LYS A 47 1.05 -18.47 1.26
N ALA A 48 2.09 -17.79 1.74
CA ALA A 48 2.00 -16.38 2.12
C ALA A 48 1.66 -15.46 0.94
N LEU A 49 2.29 -15.68 -0.22
CA LEU A 49 2.00 -14.91 -1.44
C LEU A 49 0.57 -15.18 -1.97
N HIS A 50 0.09 -16.42 -1.90
CA HIS A 50 -1.26 -16.79 -2.36
C HIS A 50 -2.37 -16.42 -1.38
N SER A 51 -2.08 -16.32 -0.08
CA SER A 51 -3.11 -16.03 0.93
C SER A 51 -3.56 -14.57 0.94
N HIS A 52 -2.83 -13.67 0.24
CA HIS A 52 -3.04 -12.22 0.30
C HIS A 52 -3.02 -11.67 1.74
N ASP A 53 -2.42 -12.42 2.68
CA ASP A 53 -2.30 -12.02 4.08
C ASP A 53 -1.04 -11.17 4.21
N ILE A 54 -1.24 -9.86 4.33
CA ILE A 54 -0.17 -8.86 4.45
C ILE A 54 0.79 -9.21 5.59
N ASN A 55 0.30 -9.76 6.70
CA ASN A 55 1.17 -10.15 7.82
C ASN A 55 2.05 -11.34 7.48
N GLN A 56 1.54 -12.32 6.72
CA GLN A 56 2.37 -13.43 6.22
C GLN A 56 3.39 -12.93 5.21
N ILE A 57 2.98 -12.14 4.22
CA ILE A 57 3.89 -11.58 3.21
C ILE A 57 5.01 -10.79 3.90
N PHE A 58 4.67 -9.95 4.88
CA PHE A 58 5.66 -9.19 5.64
C PHE A 58 6.63 -10.09 6.41
N LEU A 59 6.17 -11.19 6.99
CA LEU A 59 7.05 -12.16 7.67
C LEU A 59 8.06 -12.81 6.71
N TRP A 60 7.68 -13.00 5.44
CA TRP A 60 8.53 -13.63 4.41
C TRP A 60 9.32 -12.61 3.57
N ARG A 61 9.14 -11.30 3.78
CA ARG A 61 9.65 -10.23 2.91
C ARG A 61 11.16 -10.29 2.61
N ALA A 62 11.97 -10.63 3.61
CA ALA A 62 13.42 -10.71 3.44
C ALA A 62 13.80 -11.83 2.44
N TYR A 63 13.15 -12.97 2.57
CA TYR A 63 13.36 -14.14 1.72
C TYR A 63 12.80 -13.95 0.31
N ILE A 64 11.65 -13.26 0.20
CA ILE A 64 11.09 -12.84 -1.09
C ILE A 64 12.08 -11.89 -1.79
N SER A 65 12.65 -10.94 -1.05
CA SER A 65 13.64 -9.99 -1.57
C SER A 65 14.95 -10.68 -1.98
N ASP A 66 15.43 -11.64 -1.20
CA ASP A 66 16.61 -12.43 -1.55
C ASP A 66 16.41 -13.21 -2.84
N LEU A 67 15.27 -13.90 -2.97
CA LEU A 67 14.93 -14.70 -4.14
C LEU A 67 14.78 -13.82 -5.40
N ASP A 68 14.06 -12.69 -5.29
CA ASP A 68 13.90 -11.76 -6.42
C ASP A 68 15.24 -11.13 -6.84
N ARG A 69 16.05 -10.68 -5.87
CA ARG A 69 17.38 -10.11 -6.13
C ARG A 69 18.27 -11.13 -6.83
N LYS A 70 18.34 -12.36 -6.32
CA LYS A 70 19.15 -13.43 -6.93
C LYS A 70 18.66 -13.80 -8.31
N LEU A 71 17.35 -13.79 -8.53
CA LEU A 71 16.76 -14.04 -9.83
C LEU A 71 17.13 -12.95 -10.84
N ARG A 72 17.10 -11.67 -10.45
CA ARG A 72 17.57 -10.56 -11.29
C ARG A 72 19.07 -10.65 -11.59
N GLU A 73 19.89 -10.97 -10.60
CA GLU A 73 21.34 -11.18 -10.76
C GLU A 73 21.66 -12.30 -11.76
N LYS A 74 20.86 -13.37 -11.78
CA LYS A 74 21.05 -14.49 -12.71
C LYS A 74 20.46 -14.19 -14.09
N CYS A 75 19.28 -13.58 -14.14
CA CYS A 75 18.62 -13.14 -15.37
C CYS A 75 19.52 -12.19 -16.18
N SER A 76 20.18 -11.22 -15.53
CA SER A 76 21.08 -10.29 -16.22
C SER A 76 22.32 -10.96 -16.82
N LYS A 77 22.78 -12.08 -16.25
CA LYS A 77 23.90 -12.88 -16.76
C LYS A 77 23.50 -13.84 -17.87
N GLN A 78 22.24 -14.26 -17.89
CA GLN A 78 21.67 -15.20 -18.86
C GLN A 78 20.92 -14.51 -20.01
N MET A 79 21.07 -13.19 -20.20
CA MET A 79 20.39 -12.47 -21.27
C MET A 79 20.73 -13.09 -22.63
N ASP A 80 19.82 -13.93 -23.11
CA ASP A 80 19.97 -14.66 -24.35
C ASP A 80 19.26 -13.88 -25.45
N SER A 81 19.90 -13.78 -26.62
CA SER A 81 19.35 -13.00 -27.75
C SER A 81 18.22 -13.73 -28.50
N GLN A 82 17.77 -14.87 -27.98
CA GLN A 82 16.80 -15.75 -28.62
C GLN A 82 15.50 -15.83 -27.83
N SER A 83 14.39 -15.83 -28.56
CA SER A 83 13.08 -16.11 -27.97
C SER A 83 13.04 -17.55 -27.49
N ARG A 84 12.44 -17.80 -26.32
CA ARG A 84 12.36 -19.14 -25.73
C ARG A 84 10.94 -19.47 -25.31
N CYS A 85 10.63 -20.76 -25.26
CA CYS A 85 9.37 -21.27 -24.74
C CYS A 85 9.64 -22.10 -23.49
N VAL A 86 8.83 -21.90 -22.45
CA VAL A 86 8.86 -22.68 -21.22
C VAL A 86 7.46 -23.18 -20.89
N PHE A 87 7.37 -24.22 -20.07
CA PHE A 87 6.16 -25.02 -19.93
C PHE A 87 5.80 -25.22 -18.47
N ARG A 88 4.50 -25.25 -18.16
CA ARG A 88 4.01 -25.59 -16.81
C ARG A 88 2.78 -26.46 -16.90
N GLY A 89 2.81 -27.61 -16.25
CA GLY A 89 1.65 -28.48 -16.10
C GLY A 89 0.97 -28.28 -14.76
N GLN A 90 -0.35 -28.30 -14.75
CA GLN A 90 -1.14 -28.41 -13.53
C GLN A 90 -2.55 -28.93 -13.81
N LEU A 91 -3.23 -29.38 -12.76
CA LEU A 91 -4.66 -29.60 -12.78
C LEU A 91 -5.39 -28.28 -12.56
N LEU A 92 -6.38 -27.98 -13.40
CA LEU A 92 -7.19 -26.76 -13.31
C LEU A 92 -8.67 -27.11 -13.24
N HIS A 93 -9.42 -26.47 -12.34
CA HIS A 93 -10.86 -26.66 -12.27
C HIS A 93 -11.54 -26.12 -13.53
N GLU A 94 -12.59 -26.80 -14.01
CA GLU A 94 -13.29 -26.44 -15.25
C GLU A 94 -13.76 -24.97 -15.27
N TYR A 95 -14.23 -24.49 -14.11
CA TYR A 95 -14.60 -23.08 -13.92
C TYR A 95 -13.44 -22.10 -14.24
N ASP A 96 -12.24 -22.38 -13.73
CA ASP A 96 -11.08 -21.52 -13.96
C ASP A 96 -10.60 -21.63 -15.41
N LEU A 97 -10.70 -22.82 -16.02
CA LEU A 97 -10.38 -23.01 -17.43
C LEU A 97 -11.30 -22.17 -18.33
N ARG A 98 -12.62 -22.21 -18.11
CA ARG A 98 -13.58 -21.36 -18.82
C ARG A 98 -13.30 -19.87 -18.62
N LYS A 99 -12.79 -19.48 -17.44
CA LYS A 99 -12.36 -18.11 -17.16
C LYS A 99 -11.13 -17.72 -18.00
N GLN A 100 -10.18 -18.63 -18.22
CA GLN A 100 -9.05 -18.38 -19.14
C GLN A 100 -9.54 -18.21 -20.59
N GLU A 101 -10.41 -19.11 -21.06
CA GLU A 101 -10.99 -19.05 -22.42
C GLU A 101 -11.72 -17.72 -22.68
N LYS A 102 -12.56 -17.28 -21.72
CA LYS A 102 -13.29 -16.01 -21.82
C LYS A 102 -12.38 -14.78 -21.81
N ASN A 103 -11.18 -14.90 -21.23
CA ASN A 103 -10.22 -13.81 -21.11
C ASN A 103 -9.08 -13.90 -22.13
N LYS A 104 -9.26 -14.66 -23.22
CA LYS A 104 -8.35 -14.66 -24.37
C LYS A 104 -8.04 -13.22 -24.83
N GLY A 105 -6.76 -12.96 -25.08
CA GLY A 105 -6.22 -11.66 -25.44
C GLY A 105 -5.98 -10.71 -24.26
N LYS A 106 -6.46 -11.01 -23.04
CA LYS A 106 -6.21 -10.20 -21.85
C LYS A 106 -4.95 -10.62 -21.10
N LEU A 107 -4.54 -9.78 -20.16
CA LEU A 107 -3.41 -10.04 -19.26
C LEU A 107 -3.83 -10.87 -18.04
N ILE A 108 -2.93 -11.75 -17.61
CA ILE A 108 -2.94 -12.43 -16.33
C ILE A 108 -1.61 -12.15 -15.62
N ALA A 109 -1.67 -11.83 -14.33
CA ALA A 109 -0.50 -11.59 -13.50
C ALA A 109 -0.31 -12.73 -12.50
N MET A 110 0.94 -13.12 -12.26
CA MET A 110 1.30 -14.11 -11.26
C MET A 110 1.56 -13.42 -9.93
N THR A 111 0.87 -13.86 -8.88
CA THR A 111 0.99 -13.30 -7.53
C THR A 111 2.15 -13.91 -6.74
N SER A 112 2.69 -15.04 -7.19
CA SER A 112 3.87 -15.70 -6.64
C SER A 112 4.98 -15.84 -7.68
N PHE A 113 6.14 -16.33 -7.23
CA PHE A 113 7.15 -16.83 -8.15
C PHE A 113 6.55 -18.00 -8.94
N LEU A 114 6.79 -18.01 -10.25
CA LEU A 114 6.23 -19.02 -11.14
C LEU A 114 7.36 -19.96 -11.59
N SER A 115 7.32 -21.19 -11.08
CA SER A 115 8.22 -22.26 -11.52
C SER A 115 7.68 -22.91 -12.79
N THR A 116 8.55 -23.09 -13.78
CA THR A 116 8.26 -23.67 -15.10
C THR A 116 9.42 -24.59 -15.50
N SER A 117 9.24 -25.39 -16.54
CA SER A 117 10.30 -26.21 -17.12
C SER A 117 10.67 -25.69 -18.52
N SER A 118 11.93 -25.79 -18.91
CA SER A 118 12.30 -25.62 -20.32
C SER A 118 11.88 -26.80 -21.20
N GLU A 119 11.46 -27.92 -20.60
CA GLU A 119 11.08 -29.14 -21.30
C GLU A 119 9.57 -29.40 -21.22
N ARG A 120 8.91 -29.51 -22.38
CA ARG A 120 7.45 -29.74 -22.45
C ARG A 120 7.02 -31.04 -21.80
N PHE A 121 7.80 -32.11 -21.98
CA PHE A 121 7.46 -33.43 -21.44
C PHE A 121 7.38 -33.41 -19.90
N VAL A 122 8.24 -32.61 -19.25
CA VAL A 122 8.23 -32.43 -17.79
C VAL A 122 6.92 -31.80 -17.36
N ALA A 123 6.49 -30.74 -18.03
CA ALA A 123 5.20 -30.10 -17.77
C ALA A 123 4.03 -31.07 -17.99
N GLU A 124 4.06 -31.90 -19.03
CA GLU A 124 3.02 -32.92 -19.26
C GLU A 124 2.95 -33.95 -18.12
N MET A 125 4.10 -34.34 -17.55
CA MET A 125 4.12 -35.19 -16.35
C MET A 125 3.46 -34.51 -15.13
N PHE A 126 3.71 -33.21 -14.93
CA PHE A 126 3.10 -32.43 -13.83
C PHE A 126 1.62 -32.12 -14.02
N ALA A 127 1.14 -32.00 -15.27
CA ALA A 127 -0.28 -31.84 -15.56
C ALA A 127 -1.07 -33.09 -15.12
N GLY A 128 -0.43 -34.25 -15.13
CA GLY A 128 -1.05 -35.54 -14.77
C GLY A 128 -2.13 -35.95 -15.76
N TYR A 129 -2.79 -37.08 -15.47
CA TYR A 129 -3.92 -37.58 -16.27
C TYR A 129 -5.23 -37.44 -15.50
N THR A 130 -6.21 -36.79 -16.11
CA THR A 130 -7.57 -36.71 -15.60
C THR A 130 -8.47 -37.77 -16.22
N GLN A 131 -9.40 -38.30 -15.41
CA GLN A 131 -10.47 -39.17 -15.91
C GLN A 131 -11.55 -38.32 -16.60
N ALA A 132 -12.29 -38.92 -17.54
CA ALA A 132 -13.25 -38.23 -18.41
C ALA A 132 -14.40 -37.50 -17.68
N ASP A 133 -14.65 -37.79 -16.39
CA ASP A 133 -15.72 -37.18 -15.58
C ASP A 133 -15.19 -36.32 -14.41
N SER A 134 -13.91 -35.95 -14.42
CA SER A 134 -13.33 -35.14 -13.35
C SER A 134 -13.70 -33.66 -13.50
N PRO A 135 -14.03 -32.93 -12.42
CA PRO A 135 -14.25 -31.47 -12.47
C PRO A 135 -12.95 -30.68 -12.67
N VAL A 136 -11.80 -31.37 -12.71
CA VAL A 136 -10.49 -30.80 -13.02
C VAL A 136 -9.97 -31.36 -14.33
N GLN A 137 -9.28 -30.51 -15.08
CA GLN A 137 -8.72 -30.78 -16.39
C GLN A 137 -7.19 -30.68 -16.32
N SER A 138 -6.48 -31.62 -16.95
CA SER A 138 -5.03 -31.50 -17.17
C SER A 138 -4.75 -30.33 -18.11
N VAL A 139 -3.94 -29.37 -17.65
CA VAL A 139 -3.58 -28.18 -18.41
C VAL A 139 -2.07 -28.05 -18.50
N VAL A 140 -1.57 -27.75 -19.70
CA VAL A 140 -0.18 -27.35 -19.95
C VAL A 140 -0.16 -25.93 -20.50
N TYR A 141 0.56 -25.05 -19.82
CA TYR A 141 0.80 -23.69 -20.29
C TYR A 141 2.06 -23.67 -21.16
N ASN A 142 1.95 -23.19 -22.39
CA ASN A 142 3.09 -22.91 -23.27
C ASN A 142 3.41 -21.41 -23.15
N MET A 143 4.50 -21.07 -22.48
CA MET A 143 4.84 -19.67 -22.17
C MET A 143 5.98 -19.19 -23.05
N PHE A 144 5.65 -18.29 -23.98
CA PHE A 144 6.58 -17.68 -24.91
C PHE A 144 7.20 -16.43 -24.29
N ILE A 145 8.52 -16.34 -24.35
CA ILE A 145 9.32 -15.19 -23.89
C ILE A 145 10.05 -14.65 -25.10
N GLU A 146 9.73 -13.42 -25.49
CA GLU A 146 10.34 -12.77 -26.65
C GLU A 146 11.76 -12.29 -26.34
N SER A 147 12.64 -12.28 -27.35
CA SER A 147 14.04 -11.88 -27.21
C SER A 147 14.24 -10.41 -26.82
N ASN A 148 13.23 -9.56 -27.03
CA ASN A 148 13.34 -8.11 -26.85
C ASN A 148 12.81 -7.62 -25.49
N THR A 149 12.22 -8.51 -24.68
CA THR A 149 11.64 -8.16 -23.37
C THR A 149 12.68 -8.21 -22.27
N ASN A 150 13.62 -7.26 -22.28
CA ASN A 150 14.72 -7.15 -21.30
C ASN A 150 14.25 -6.88 -19.86
N LYS A 151 12.97 -6.58 -19.66
CA LYS A 151 12.37 -6.22 -18.37
C LYS A 151 11.71 -7.41 -17.67
N ILE A 152 11.54 -8.54 -18.35
CA ILE A 152 10.94 -9.75 -17.75
C ILE A 152 12.01 -10.47 -16.93
N VAL A 153 11.79 -10.56 -15.64
CA VAL A 153 12.73 -11.20 -14.71
C VAL A 153 12.44 -12.69 -14.63
N CYS A 154 13.24 -13.47 -15.35
CA CYS A 154 13.21 -14.93 -15.27
C CYS A 154 14.59 -15.52 -15.56
N ALA A 155 14.92 -16.64 -14.93
CA ALA A 155 16.23 -17.29 -15.11
C ALA A 155 16.08 -18.81 -15.14
N ASP A 156 16.92 -19.47 -15.93
CA ASP A 156 17.13 -20.91 -15.84
C ASP A 156 17.91 -21.19 -14.55
N ILE A 157 17.26 -21.86 -13.60
CA ILE A 157 17.83 -22.24 -12.31
C ILE A 157 18.09 -23.74 -12.21
N SER A 158 18.06 -24.48 -13.32
CA SER A 158 18.19 -25.95 -13.35
C SER A 158 19.43 -26.44 -12.61
N GLU A 159 20.57 -25.75 -12.77
CA GLU A 159 21.84 -26.10 -12.12
C GLU A 159 21.86 -25.85 -10.60
N LEU A 160 20.91 -25.05 -10.11
CA LEU A 160 20.78 -24.67 -8.70
C LEU A 160 19.56 -25.31 -8.04
N SER A 161 18.70 -25.96 -8.85
CA SER A 161 17.53 -26.67 -8.40
C SER A 161 17.94 -28.01 -7.83
N GLU A 162 17.35 -28.39 -6.69
CA GLU A 162 17.55 -29.74 -6.14
C GLU A 162 16.85 -30.83 -6.95
N CYS A 163 16.00 -30.43 -7.89
CA CYS A 163 15.30 -31.31 -8.82
C CYS A 163 15.85 -31.11 -10.23
N GLU A 164 17.10 -31.54 -10.47
CA GLU A 164 17.75 -31.48 -11.80
C GLU A 164 16.89 -31.98 -12.99
N PRO A 165 16.03 -33.02 -12.85
CA PRO A 165 15.18 -33.47 -13.95
C PRO A 165 14.13 -32.46 -14.40
N GLU A 166 13.79 -31.48 -13.56
CA GLU A 166 12.71 -30.54 -13.85
C GLU A 166 13.10 -29.44 -14.83
N LYS A 167 14.40 -29.24 -15.07
CA LYS A 167 14.92 -28.19 -15.97
C LYS A 167 14.29 -26.82 -15.69
N GLU A 168 14.34 -26.43 -14.43
CA GLU A 168 13.52 -25.37 -13.88
C GLU A 168 13.92 -23.97 -14.38
N VAL A 169 12.94 -23.24 -14.90
CA VAL A 169 12.99 -21.80 -15.19
C VAL A 169 12.05 -21.09 -14.25
N LEU A 170 12.58 -20.17 -13.46
CA LEU A 170 11.83 -19.44 -12.44
C LEU A 170 11.55 -18.02 -12.90
N PHE A 171 10.31 -17.57 -12.77
CA PHE A 171 9.90 -16.19 -12.98
C PHE A 171 9.71 -15.46 -11.65
N SER A 172 10.03 -14.17 -11.65
CA SER A 172 9.78 -13.29 -10.51
C SER A 172 8.29 -13.15 -10.22
N ILE A 173 7.96 -12.75 -8.99
CA ILE A 173 6.65 -12.24 -8.63
C ILE A 173 6.23 -11.12 -9.59
N ARG A 174 4.91 -10.97 -9.81
CA ARG A 174 4.33 -9.97 -10.72
C ARG A 174 4.65 -10.16 -12.20
N SER A 175 5.20 -11.31 -12.58
CA SER A 175 5.31 -11.67 -13.99
C SER A 175 3.93 -11.70 -14.64
N MET A 176 3.82 -11.07 -15.81
CA MET A 176 2.57 -10.90 -16.53
C MET A 176 2.62 -11.67 -17.83
N PHE A 177 1.46 -12.19 -18.23
CA PHE A 177 1.31 -12.94 -19.46
C PHE A 177 0.03 -12.54 -20.17
N ARG A 178 0.06 -12.52 -21.49
CA ARG A 178 -1.12 -12.40 -22.34
C ARG A 178 -1.65 -13.78 -22.66
N ILE A 179 -2.95 -14.00 -22.43
CA ILE A 179 -3.60 -15.26 -22.76
C ILE A 179 -3.77 -15.36 -24.27
N GLY A 180 -3.10 -16.33 -24.87
CA GLY A 180 -3.13 -16.62 -26.29
C GLY A 180 -4.19 -17.66 -26.64
N ARG A 181 -3.78 -18.72 -27.31
CA ARG A 181 -4.67 -19.78 -27.77
C ARG A 181 -4.95 -20.80 -26.66
N VAL A 182 -6.12 -21.41 -26.71
CA VAL A 182 -6.50 -22.57 -25.89
C VAL A 182 -6.83 -23.70 -26.87
N GLU A 183 -6.14 -24.82 -26.76
CA GLU A 183 -6.30 -26.00 -27.63
C GLU A 183 -6.40 -27.28 -26.80
N TYR A 184 -7.09 -28.29 -27.30
CA TYR A 184 -7.24 -29.58 -26.63
C TYR A 184 -6.58 -30.68 -27.49
N SER A 185 -5.65 -31.43 -26.91
CA SER A 185 -5.02 -32.61 -27.54
C SER A 185 -4.83 -33.69 -26.49
N ASP A 186 -5.19 -34.93 -26.82
CA ASP A 186 -4.91 -36.12 -25.99
C ASP A 186 -5.33 -35.98 -24.50
N ASN A 187 -6.52 -35.42 -24.26
CA ASN A 187 -7.05 -35.12 -22.92
C ASN A 187 -6.24 -34.09 -22.11
N ILE A 188 -5.35 -33.34 -22.75
CA ILE A 188 -4.63 -32.21 -22.17
C ILE A 188 -5.09 -30.93 -22.86
N CYS A 189 -5.37 -29.90 -22.07
CA CYS A 189 -5.63 -28.56 -22.57
C CYS A 189 -4.34 -27.76 -22.59
N TYR A 190 -3.93 -27.30 -23.76
CA TYR A 190 -2.78 -26.43 -23.96
C TYR A 190 -3.22 -24.98 -23.99
N ILE A 191 -2.59 -24.14 -23.16
CA ILE A 191 -2.86 -22.70 -23.09
C ILE A 191 -1.58 -21.95 -23.43
N ASP A 192 -1.58 -21.24 -24.55
CA ASP A 192 -0.46 -20.39 -24.92
C ASP A 192 -0.51 -19.09 -24.12
N LEU A 193 0.63 -18.69 -23.58
CA LEU A 193 0.84 -17.46 -22.85
C LEU A 193 2.03 -16.72 -23.47
N THR A 194 1.91 -15.42 -23.68
CA THR A 194 3.06 -14.58 -24.09
C THR A 194 3.46 -13.72 -22.92
N ALA A 195 4.70 -13.82 -22.46
CA ALA A 195 5.21 -13.01 -21.37
C ALA A 195 5.23 -11.53 -21.81
N VAL A 196 4.75 -10.64 -20.96
CA VAL A 196 4.70 -9.19 -21.24
C VAL A 196 5.42 -8.43 -20.14
N ASP A 197 6.02 -7.30 -20.49
CA ASP A 197 6.65 -6.41 -19.54
C ASP A 197 5.75 -5.21 -19.16
N GLU A 198 6.33 -4.30 -18.39
CA GLU A 198 5.67 -3.07 -17.92
C GLU A 198 5.40 -2.03 -19.01
N ASP A 199 5.93 -2.20 -20.22
CA ASP A 199 5.70 -1.30 -21.36
C ASP A 199 4.51 -1.76 -22.23
N ASP A 200 3.89 -2.89 -21.91
CA ASP A 200 2.70 -3.39 -22.60
C ASP A 200 1.58 -2.34 -22.61
N GLN A 201 0.97 -2.09 -23.77
CA GLN A 201 -0.03 -1.04 -23.93
C GLN A 201 -1.29 -1.27 -23.06
N GLN A 202 -1.73 -2.53 -22.91
CA GLN A 202 -2.89 -2.83 -22.08
C GLN A 202 -2.58 -2.62 -20.60
N PHE A 203 -1.36 -3.01 -20.17
CA PHE A 203 -0.89 -2.72 -18.82
C PHE A 203 -0.77 -1.21 -18.59
N CYS A 204 -0.07 -0.48 -19.47
CA CYS A 204 0.09 0.97 -19.38
C CYS A 204 -1.27 1.69 -19.35
N THR A 205 -2.23 1.28 -20.17
CA THR A 205 -3.58 1.87 -20.14
C THR A 205 -4.27 1.63 -18.79
N ALA A 206 -4.07 0.46 -18.19
CA ALA A 206 -4.60 0.15 -16.86
C ALA A 206 -3.88 0.90 -15.72
N ILE A 207 -2.58 1.21 -15.89
CA ILE A 207 -1.76 1.87 -14.84
C ILE A 207 -1.52 3.37 -15.06
N ASN A 208 -1.87 3.94 -16.21
CA ASN A 208 -1.67 5.35 -16.51
C ASN A 208 -2.29 6.31 -15.47
N PRO A 209 -3.45 6.02 -14.86
CA PRO A 209 -3.97 6.83 -13.75
C PRO A 209 -3.03 6.94 -12.55
N TRP A 210 -2.07 6.01 -12.39
CA TRP A 210 -1.10 5.99 -11.29
C TRP A 210 0.19 6.78 -11.61
N LYS A 211 0.55 6.95 -12.90
CA LYS A 211 1.82 7.60 -13.32
C LYS A 211 1.72 9.12 -13.40
N THR A 212 0.52 9.67 -13.58
CA THR A 212 0.30 11.11 -13.81
C THR A 212 0.23 11.97 -12.54
N THR A 213 0.25 11.38 -11.35
CA THR A 213 0.09 12.14 -10.08
C THR A 213 1.40 12.61 -9.46
N THR A 214 2.57 12.21 -9.98
CA THR A 214 3.86 12.65 -9.44
C THR A 214 4.29 14.00 -10.03
N SER A 215 3.47 15.04 -9.90
CA SER A 215 3.97 16.41 -10.06
C SER A 215 4.63 16.83 -8.75
N GLU A 216 5.96 16.85 -8.77
CA GLU A 216 6.80 17.43 -7.72
C GLU A 216 6.37 18.89 -7.45
N GLN A 217 5.66 19.13 -6.35
CA GLN A 217 5.53 20.46 -5.77
C GLN A 217 5.90 20.41 -4.28
N SER A 218 7.22 20.34 -4.06
CA SER A 218 7.85 20.59 -2.76
C SER A 218 7.73 22.08 -2.41
N PHE A 219 7.00 22.41 -1.36
CA PHE A 219 6.97 23.75 -0.76
C PHE A 219 7.19 23.62 0.76
N PHE A 220 8.32 24.17 1.24
CA PHE A 220 8.51 24.52 2.65
C PHE A 220 8.88 25.99 2.75
N SER A 221 7.98 26.79 3.32
CA SER A 221 8.30 27.79 4.32
C SER A 221 7.06 28.03 5.19
N GLY A 222 7.24 28.46 6.44
CA GLY A 222 6.28 28.41 7.55
C GLY A 222 5.04 29.31 7.48
N ARG A 223 4.38 29.40 6.32
CA ARG A 223 2.99 29.86 6.14
C ARG A 223 2.25 29.08 5.04
N HIS A 224 2.90 28.09 4.43
CA HIS A 224 2.36 27.30 3.34
C HIS A 224 2.19 25.85 3.80
N GLU A 225 0.94 25.43 4.00
CA GLU A 225 0.57 24.03 3.89
C GLU A 225 -0.17 23.89 2.57
N PRO A 226 0.48 23.53 1.44
CA PRO A 226 -0.27 23.09 0.27
C PRO A 226 -1.20 21.97 0.71
N LEU A 227 -2.44 21.96 0.20
CA LEU A 227 -3.46 21.04 0.67
C LEU A 227 -2.91 19.60 0.64
N PHE A 228 -3.06 18.88 1.74
CA PHE A 228 -2.91 17.42 1.79
C PHE A 228 -4.04 16.69 1.04
N THR A 229 -4.70 17.35 0.09
CA THR A 229 -6.05 17.02 -0.36
C THR A 229 -6.03 16.53 -1.80
N ARG A 230 -6.42 15.26 -2.00
CA ARG A 230 -6.55 14.64 -3.33
C ARG A 230 -7.98 14.75 -3.84
N PHE A 231 -8.17 15.00 -5.13
CA PHE A 231 -9.49 14.99 -5.77
C PHE A 231 -9.80 13.60 -6.33
N LEU A 232 -10.88 12.96 -5.86
CA LEU A 232 -11.12 11.54 -6.16
C LEU A 232 -11.60 11.26 -7.59
N VAL A 233 -12.02 12.28 -8.34
CA VAL A 233 -12.48 12.09 -9.73
C VAL A 233 -11.32 11.92 -10.71
N ASP A 234 -10.18 12.57 -10.44
CA ASP A 234 -9.00 12.53 -11.32
C ASP A 234 -7.90 11.58 -10.78
N GLU A 235 -7.88 11.34 -9.47
CA GLU A 235 -6.81 10.61 -8.77
C GLU A 235 -7.34 9.37 -8.01
N ASN A 236 -8.48 8.82 -8.41
CA ASN A 236 -9.14 7.68 -7.75
C ASN A 236 -8.16 6.54 -7.44
N THR A 237 -7.22 6.34 -8.34
CA THR A 237 -6.29 5.23 -8.29
C THR A 237 -5.14 5.44 -7.29
N SER A 238 -4.50 6.61 -7.29
CA SER A 238 -3.50 7.02 -6.30
C SER A 238 -4.13 7.14 -4.90
N PHE A 239 -5.39 7.57 -4.83
CA PHE A 239 -6.20 7.52 -3.62
C PHE A 239 -6.38 6.09 -3.11
N LEU A 240 -6.84 5.15 -3.95
CA LEU A 240 -6.99 3.74 -3.56
C LEU A 240 -5.66 3.13 -3.12
N ALA A 241 -4.55 3.48 -3.78
CA ALA A 241 -3.19 3.11 -3.37
C ALA A 241 -2.90 3.50 -1.93
N PHE A 242 -3.24 4.73 -1.59
CA PHE A 242 -2.94 5.31 -0.29
C PHE A 242 -3.87 4.80 0.80
N GLN A 243 -5.14 4.56 0.47
CA GLN A 243 -6.08 3.86 1.35
C GLN A 243 -5.55 2.45 1.67
N LEU A 244 -5.09 1.71 0.66
CA LEU A 244 -4.45 0.41 0.82
C LEU A 244 -3.17 0.49 1.66
N LEU A 245 -2.30 1.47 1.41
CA LEU A 245 -1.09 1.68 2.19
C LEU A 245 -1.43 1.94 3.67
N THR A 246 -2.41 2.81 3.93
CA THR A 246 -2.85 3.14 5.28
C THR A 246 -3.39 1.89 5.98
N ASP A 247 -4.25 1.13 5.30
CA ASP A 247 -4.80 -0.12 5.81
C ASP A 247 -3.71 -1.18 6.09
N ILE A 248 -2.73 -1.33 5.18
CA ILE A 248 -1.54 -2.17 5.38
C ILE A 248 -0.79 -1.75 6.65
N MET A 249 -0.45 -0.46 6.78
CA MET A 249 0.30 0.05 7.93
C MET A 249 -0.44 -0.19 9.25
N LEU A 250 -1.78 -0.07 9.24
CA LEU A 250 -2.60 -0.26 10.43
C LEU A 250 -2.82 -1.75 10.79
N ARG A 251 -2.71 -2.67 9.83
CA ARG A 251 -2.84 -4.13 10.07
C ARG A 251 -1.51 -4.84 10.36
N LEU A 252 -0.39 -4.21 10.02
CA LEU A 252 0.93 -4.77 10.29
C LEU A 252 1.21 -4.82 11.79
N HIS A 253 1.85 -5.89 12.23
CA HIS A 253 2.25 -6.02 13.62
C HIS A 253 3.31 -4.98 13.97
N GLN A 254 3.10 -4.27 15.08
CA GLN A 254 4.12 -3.41 15.66
C GLN A 254 5.27 -4.26 16.20
N THR A 255 6.44 -4.10 15.61
CA THR A 255 7.64 -4.87 15.94
C THR A 255 8.77 -3.92 16.31
N ASP A 256 9.70 -4.40 17.13
CA ASP A 256 10.93 -3.65 17.44
C ASP A 256 11.70 -3.28 16.16
N PHE A 257 11.59 -4.10 15.11
CA PHE A 257 12.13 -3.78 13.79
C PHE A 257 11.51 -2.52 13.18
N ALA A 258 10.18 -2.39 13.21
CA ALA A 258 9.50 -1.20 12.69
C ALA A 258 9.87 0.07 13.49
N ARG A 259 10.01 -0.07 14.81
CA ARG A 259 10.50 1.00 15.68
C ARG A 259 11.93 1.40 15.30
N GLN A 260 12.83 0.42 15.17
CA GLN A 260 14.23 0.67 14.85
C GLN A 260 14.40 1.35 13.48
N GLU A 261 13.69 0.87 12.46
CA GLU A 261 13.71 1.44 11.11
C GLU A 261 13.25 2.90 11.09
N MET A 262 12.23 3.23 11.90
CA MET A 262 11.78 4.60 12.11
C MET A 262 12.86 5.48 12.75
N ILE A 263 13.55 4.98 13.79
CA ILE A 263 14.63 5.74 14.45
C ILE A 263 15.80 5.97 13.48
N GLU A 264 16.16 4.96 12.68
CA GLU A 264 17.25 5.06 11.72
C GLU A 264 16.98 6.11 10.63
N ILE A 265 15.78 6.13 10.05
CA ILE A 265 15.44 7.15 9.05
C ILE A 265 15.41 8.55 9.66
N CYS A 266 14.96 8.70 10.93
CA CYS A 266 15.02 9.97 11.64
C CYS A 266 16.47 10.42 11.85
N ARG A 267 17.36 9.53 12.32
CA ARG A 267 18.79 9.83 12.52
C ARG A 267 19.46 10.23 11.23
N SER A 268 19.21 9.51 10.14
CA SER A 268 19.75 9.83 8.82
C SER A 268 19.28 11.19 8.32
N LYS A 269 17.97 11.50 8.45
CA LYS A 269 17.42 12.79 8.03
C LYS A 269 18.02 13.98 8.78
N TYR A 270 18.29 13.81 10.08
CA TYR A 270 18.71 14.87 10.99
C TYR A 270 20.17 14.74 11.43
N GLU A 271 21.02 14.04 10.67
CA GLU A 271 22.43 13.76 11.02
C GLU A 271 23.24 15.02 11.32
N ASN A 272 22.87 16.15 10.70
CA ASN A 272 23.54 17.44 10.84
C ASN A 272 22.94 18.34 11.93
N SER A 273 21.92 17.88 12.66
CA SER A 273 21.21 18.64 13.70
C SER A 273 21.39 18.01 15.07
N SER A 274 22.39 18.49 15.84
CA SER A 274 22.67 17.97 17.19
C SER A 274 21.44 17.99 18.10
N ASN A 275 20.66 19.06 18.05
CA ASN A 275 19.45 19.21 18.87
C ASN A 275 18.36 18.18 18.49
N ASP A 276 18.20 17.86 17.21
CA ASP A 276 17.23 16.83 16.80
C ASP A 276 17.75 15.43 17.13
N LEU A 277 19.06 15.17 17.04
CA LEU A 277 19.66 13.89 17.45
C LEU A 277 19.47 13.60 18.94
N ASP A 278 19.59 14.62 19.79
CA ASP A 278 19.31 14.50 21.23
C ASP A 278 17.84 14.14 21.47
N LYS A 279 16.91 14.81 20.78
CA LYS A 279 15.47 14.52 20.85
C LYS A 279 15.12 13.12 20.32
N ILE A 280 15.78 12.67 19.26
CA ILE A 280 15.62 11.31 18.73
C ILE A 280 16.08 10.28 19.76
N SER A 281 17.20 10.55 20.44
CA SER A 281 17.73 9.67 21.49
C SER A 281 16.83 9.64 22.73
N GLU A 282 16.24 10.78 23.08
CA GLU A 282 15.20 10.85 24.12
C GLU A 282 14.00 10.01 23.74
N PHE A 283 13.43 10.24 22.54
CA PHE A 283 12.30 9.48 22.01
C PHE A 283 12.58 7.97 22.02
N GLU A 284 13.73 7.53 21.52
CA GLU A 284 14.12 6.11 21.48
C GLU A 284 14.18 5.48 22.88
N ARG A 285 14.45 6.26 23.93
CA ARG A 285 14.56 5.76 25.29
C ARG A 285 13.25 5.81 26.07
N SER A 286 12.42 6.84 25.87
CA SER A 286 11.27 7.13 26.73
C SER A 286 9.90 7.03 26.06
N TYR A 287 9.83 7.00 24.72
CA TYR A 287 8.56 7.04 24.00
C TYR A 287 7.62 5.89 24.39
N GLN A 288 6.37 6.24 24.68
CA GLN A 288 5.26 5.32 24.86
C GLN A 288 4.14 5.63 23.87
N HIS A 289 3.41 4.59 23.42
CA HIS A 289 2.27 4.73 22.51
C HIS A 289 1.19 5.70 23.04
N SER A 290 1.09 5.89 24.36
CA SER A 290 0.15 6.81 25.03
C SER A 290 0.54 8.30 24.89
N GLN A 291 1.72 8.59 24.33
CA GLN A 291 2.26 9.94 24.12
C GLN A 291 2.26 10.34 22.63
N ALA A 292 1.66 9.55 21.74
CA ALA A 292 1.74 9.80 20.30
C ALA A 292 1.25 11.20 19.90
N ILE A 293 0.09 11.63 20.41
CA ILE A 293 -0.48 12.97 20.19
C ILE A 293 0.41 14.08 20.77
N GLU A 294 1.00 13.86 21.95
CA GLU A 294 1.92 14.82 22.57
C GLU A 294 3.13 15.08 21.68
N TRP A 295 3.74 14.02 21.12
CA TRP A 295 4.84 14.12 20.17
C TRP A 295 4.44 14.72 18.82
N TYR A 296 3.17 14.56 18.43
CA TYR A 296 2.63 15.09 17.18
C TYR A 296 2.42 16.60 17.29
N THR A 297 1.84 17.05 18.39
CA THR A 297 1.57 18.48 18.64
C THR A 297 2.82 19.25 19.05
N THR A 298 3.84 18.57 19.58
CA THR A 298 5.15 19.17 19.79
C THR A 298 5.84 19.41 18.45
N ASN A 299 6.42 20.60 18.23
CA ASN A 299 7.29 20.87 17.08
C ASN A 299 8.59 20.03 17.18
N SER A 300 8.47 18.75 16.84
CA SER A 300 9.47 17.71 16.97
C SER A 300 10.05 17.33 15.61
N PHE A 301 11.18 16.63 15.62
CA PHE A 301 11.77 16.03 14.42
C PHE A 301 10.76 15.11 13.70
N LEU A 302 9.91 14.45 14.49
CA LEU A 302 8.95 13.45 14.05
C LEU A 302 7.76 14.09 13.34
N TYR A 303 7.17 15.14 13.93
CA TYR A 303 6.12 15.94 13.28
C TYR A 303 6.59 16.46 11.93
N ARG A 304 7.77 17.11 11.88
CA ARG A 304 8.30 17.69 10.65
C ARG A 304 8.57 16.64 9.57
N LEU A 305 9.18 15.50 9.94
CA LEU A 305 9.48 14.43 8.99
C LEU A 305 8.21 13.74 8.48
N LEU A 306 7.24 13.48 9.36
CA LEU A 306 5.96 12.88 8.99
C LEU A 306 5.19 13.79 8.02
N HIS A 307 5.03 15.08 8.36
CA HIS A 307 4.33 16.03 7.48
C HIS A 307 5.06 16.22 6.14
N GLN A 308 6.40 16.24 6.15
CA GLN A 308 7.18 16.26 4.92
C GLN A 308 6.87 15.04 4.04
N ALA A 309 6.96 13.84 4.62
CA ALA A 309 6.77 12.59 3.87
C ALA A 309 5.36 12.49 3.30
N LEU A 310 4.34 12.85 4.08
CA LEU A 310 2.93 12.86 3.65
C LEU A 310 2.67 13.89 2.55
N ARG A 311 3.30 15.05 2.60
CA ARG A 311 3.17 16.10 1.58
C ARG A 311 3.83 15.70 0.25
N MET A 312 4.99 15.06 0.34
CA MET A 312 5.75 14.60 -0.83
C MET A 312 5.25 13.26 -1.37
N GLU A 313 4.27 12.64 -0.70
CA GLU A 313 3.83 11.26 -0.95
C GLU A 313 5.00 10.27 -1.01
N ASP A 314 6.02 10.49 -0.15
CA ASP A 314 7.18 9.61 -0.06
C ASP A 314 6.78 8.32 0.66
N ILE A 315 6.30 7.36 -0.13
CA ILE A 315 5.75 6.09 0.35
C ILE A 315 6.76 5.31 1.19
N ASP A 316 8.05 5.34 0.83
CA ASP A 316 9.10 4.65 1.57
C ASP A 316 9.27 5.27 2.96
N THR A 317 9.40 6.60 3.04
CA THR A 317 9.49 7.29 4.33
C THR A 317 8.21 7.13 5.15
N ILE A 318 7.02 7.27 4.56
CA ILE A 318 5.73 7.06 5.24
C ILE A 318 5.68 5.64 5.83
N PHE A 319 6.06 4.63 5.05
CA PHE A 319 6.06 3.25 5.51
C PHE A 319 7.09 3.01 6.63
N LYS A 320 8.26 3.63 6.58
CA LYS A 320 9.26 3.57 7.67
C LYS A 320 8.76 4.24 8.95
N LEU A 321 7.90 5.26 8.83
CA LEU A 321 7.22 5.91 9.96
C LEU A 321 5.97 5.15 10.46
N ARG A 322 5.63 3.98 9.89
CA ARG A 322 4.40 3.22 10.23
C ARG A 322 4.23 2.93 11.71
N TYR A 323 5.33 2.78 12.45
CA TYR A 323 5.29 2.50 13.89
C TYR A 323 4.58 3.62 14.64
N TYR A 324 4.99 4.86 14.39
CA TYR A 324 4.39 6.03 15.02
C TYR A 324 3.01 6.38 14.43
N ILE A 325 2.83 6.22 13.12
CA ILE A 325 1.52 6.45 12.47
C ILE A 325 0.44 5.54 13.09
N TYR A 326 0.77 4.27 13.34
CA TYR A 326 -0.11 3.32 14.02
C TYR A 326 -0.47 3.78 15.43
N ASP A 327 0.51 4.19 16.23
CA ASP A 327 0.26 4.65 17.61
C ASP A 327 -0.60 5.91 17.63
N LEU A 328 -0.32 6.88 16.75
CA LEU A 328 -1.10 8.12 16.64
C LEU A 328 -2.55 7.85 16.20
N HIS A 329 -2.75 7.00 15.18
CA HIS A 329 -4.09 6.58 14.74
C HIS A 329 -4.86 5.90 15.87
N ASN A 330 -4.24 4.94 16.57
CA ASN A 330 -4.92 4.20 17.63
C ASN A 330 -5.23 5.06 18.85
N GLN A 331 -4.36 6.02 19.19
CA GLN A 331 -4.65 6.97 20.24
C GLN A 331 -5.87 7.83 19.88
N LEU A 332 -5.99 8.29 18.63
CA LEU A 332 -7.18 8.98 18.15
C LEU A 332 -8.42 8.08 18.19
N ALA A 333 -8.31 6.82 17.76
CA ALA A 333 -9.42 5.86 17.80
C ALA A 333 -9.95 5.62 19.22
N GLN A 334 -9.05 5.55 20.22
CA GLN A 334 -9.42 5.45 21.63
C GLN A 334 -10.18 6.68 22.12
N LEU A 335 -9.72 7.88 21.75
CA LEU A 335 -10.35 9.15 22.14
C LEU A 335 -11.68 9.41 21.40
N HIS A 336 -11.80 8.94 20.16
CA HIS A 336 -12.96 9.18 19.29
C HIS A 336 -14.27 8.74 19.96
N THR A 337 -14.30 7.55 20.54
CA THR A 337 -15.51 7.03 21.20
C THR A 337 -15.92 7.87 22.40
N SER A 338 -14.96 8.30 23.24
CA SER A 338 -15.24 9.18 24.37
C SER A 338 -15.68 10.57 23.91
N TYR A 339 -15.10 11.07 22.83
CA TYR A 339 -15.41 12.37 22.28
C TYR A 339 -16.84 12.42 21.74
N LEU A 340 -17.26 11.44 20.93
CA LEU A 340 -18.64 11.36 20.44
C LEU A 340 -19.66 11.28 21.59
N ARG A 341 -19.36 10.53 22.66
CA ARG A 341 -20.23 10.47 23.86
C ARG A 341 -20.32 11.78 24.64
N SER A 342 -19.32 12.65 24.51
CA SER A 342 -19.30 13.95 25.17
C SER A 342 -20.10 15.02 24.43
N LEU A 343 -20.47 14.77 23.16
CA LEU A 343 -21.24 15.70 22.36
C LEU A 343 -22.73 15.68 22.76
N PRO A 344 -23.44 16.82 22.65
CA PRO A 344 -24.87 16.89 22.96
C PRO A 344 -25.68 15.93 22.06
N SER A 345 -26.46 15.05 22.67
CA SER A 345 -27.24 14.04 21.92
C SER A 345 -28.39 14.62 21.10
N ASP A 346 -28.78 15.86 21.36
CA ASP A 346 -29.81 16.62 20.66
C ASP A 346 -29.29 17.39 19.44
N GLN A 347 -27.95 17.44 19.24
CA GLN A 347 -27.31 18.06 18.09
C GLN A 347 -26.40 17.05 17.38
N PRO A 348 -26.96 16.24 16.45
CA PRO A 348 -26.18 15.21 15.77
C PRO A 348 -25.17 15.79 14.79
N ILE A 349 -25.29 17.06 14.42
CA ILE A 349 -24.39 17.72 13.47
C ILE A 349 -23.30 18.49 14.22
N LEU A 350 -22.06 18.05 14.05
CA LEU A 350 -20.87 18.74 14.51
C LEU A 350 -20.28 19.57 13.38
N THR A 351 -19.97 20.85 13.65
CA THR A 351 -19.30 21.75 12.71
C THR A 351 -17.90 22.08 13.22
N LEU A 352 -16.90 21.87 12.37
CA LEU A 352 -15.49 22.18 12.63
C LEU A 352 -14.96 23.15 11.59
N TYR A 353 -13.91 23.88 11.95
CA TYR A 353 -13.31 24.90 11.10
C TYR A 353 -11.82 24.66 10.93
N ARG A 354 -11.31 25.01 9.75
CA ARG A 354 -9.87 25.09 9.49
C ARG A 354 -9.61 26.25 8.55
N GLY A 355 -8.75 27.18 8.93
CA GLY A 355 -8.30 28.23 8.02
C GLY A 355 -6.92 27.96 7.49
N GLN A 356 -6.69 28.36 6.24
CA GLN A 356 -5.37 28.34 5.62
C GLN A 356 -5.27 29.36 4.49
N ARG A 357 -4.03 29.68 4.13
CA ARG A 357 -3.71 30.33 2.85
C ARG A 357 -3.74 29.30 1.73
N MET A 358 -4.23 29.70 0.57
CA MET A 358 -4.38 28.84 -0.59
C MET A 358 -4.08 29.60 -1.87
N LYS A 359 -3.51 28.93 -2.87
CA LYS A 359 -3.34 29.51 -4.20
C LYS A 359 -4.70 29.62 -4.90
N THR A 360 -4.88 30.68 -5.68
CA THR A 360 -6.11 30.89 -6.46
C THR A 360 -6.42 29.69 -7.38
N THR A 361 -5.40 29.08 -7.99
CA THR A 361 -5.56 27.89 -8.84
C THR A 361 -6.14 26.69 -8.10
N GLU A 362 -5.80 26.50 -6.82
CA GLU A 362 -6.33 25.39 -6.02
C GLU A 362 -7.79 25.62 -5.65
N LEU A 363 -8.17 26.88 -5.34
CA LEU A 363 -9.57 27.23 -5.12
C LEU A 363 -10.41 27.00 -6.37
N THR A 364 -9.92 27.39 -7.56
CA THR A 364 -10.63 27.12 -8.81
C THR A 364 -10.90 25.63 -8.98
N ARG A 365 -9.93 24.76 -8.63
CA ARG A 365 -10.15 23.31 -8.64
C ARG A 365 -11.24 22.88 -7.66
N LEU A 366 -11.32 23.47 -6.47
CA LEU A 366 -12.43 23.18 -5.53
C LEU A 366 -13.79 23.58 -6.13
N GLN A 367 -13.88 24.74 -6.76
CA GLN A 367 -15.10 25.23 -7.41
C GLN A 367 -15.55 24.34 -8.56
N GLU A 368 -14.62 23.87 -9.40
CA GLU A 368 -14.89 22.94 -10.49
C GLU A 368 -15.30 21.53 -10.01
N ASN A 369 -15.08 21.23 -8.72
CA ASN A 369 -15.32 19.92 -8.13
C ASN A 369 -16.38 19.93 -7.01
N ILE A 370 -17.28 20.90 -6.99
CA ILE A 370 -18.48 20.86 -6.14
C ILE A 370 -19.28 19.57 -6.39
N ASN A 371 -19.84 19.00 -5.32
CA ASN A 371 -20.46 17.68 -5.22
C ASN A 371 -19.55 16.47 -5.44
N LYS A 372 -18.23 16.68 -5.62
CA LYS A 372 -17.25 15.58 -5.69
C LYS A 372 -16.51 15.45 -4.36
N PHE A 373 -15.64 14.45 -4.29
CA PHE A 373 -14.91 14.10 -3.08
C PHE A 373 -13.46 14.55 -3.10
N ILE A 374 -12.99 14.85 -1.91
CA ILE A 374 -11.61 15.12 -1.60
C ILE A 374 -11.14 14.26 -0.42
N SER A 375 -9.86 13.92 -0.35
CA SER A 375 -9.30 13.16 0.77
C SER A 375 -8.01 13.73 1.32
N THR A 376 -7.80 13.68 2.64
CA THR A 376 -6.54 14.12 3.25
C THR A 376 -5.54 12.97 3.38
N ASN A 377 -4.33 13.16 2.84
CA ASN A 377 -3.24 12.19 3.01
C ASN A 377 -2.71 12.21 4.45
N GLY A 378 -2.68 13.38 5.08
CA GLY A 378 -2.21 13.55 6.45
C GLY A 378 -3.32 13.58 7.50
N PHE A 379 -2.88 13.67 8.75
CA PHE A 379 -3.74 14.01 9.88
C PHE A 379 -4.22 15.47 9.71
N LEU A 380 -5.53 15.69 9.84
CA LEU A 380 -6.13 17.00 9.58
C LEU A 380 -6.48 17.67 10.91
N SER A 381 -5.78 18.77 11.22
CA SER A 381 -6.07 19.61 12.38
C SER A 381 -7.18 20.61 12.06
N THR A 382 -8.16 20.67 12.97
CA THR A 382 -9.36 21.52 12.88
C THR A 382 -9.73 22.05 14.28
N THR A 383 -10.67 22.99 14.37
CA THR A 383 -11.09 23.57 15.65
C THR A 383 -12.59 23.88 15.67
N HIS A 384 -13.20 23.92 16.86
CA HIS A 384 -14.54 24.51 17.02
C HIS A 384 -14.52 26.05 16.96
N ASN A 385 -13.37 26.65 17.21
CA ASN A 385 -13.24 28.10 17.29
C ASN A 385 -13.06 28.71 15.89
N VAL A 386 -14.16 29.21 15.31
CA VAL A 386 -14.15 29.88 14.00
C VAL A 386 -13.19 31.07 13.95
N ALA A 387 -13.02 31.83 15.04
CA ALA A 387 -12.12 32.97 15.06
C ALA A 387 -10.66 32.54 14.98
N ALA A 388 -10.29 31.44 15.65
CA ALA A 388 -8.96 30.85 15.51
C ALA A 388 -8.73 30.35 14.08
N ALA A 389 -9.72 29.71 13.46
CA ALA A 389 -9.62 29.30 12.05
C ALA A 389 -9.44 30.50 11.11
N ILE A 390 -10.22 31.57 11.25
CA ILE A 390 -10.07 32.79 10.43
C ILE A 390 -8.67 33.40 10.59
N PHE A 391 -8.13 33.42 11.81
CA PHE A 391 -6.76 33.86 12.07
C PHE A 391 -5.73 33.02 11.28
N PHE A 392 -5.86 31.69 11.26
CA PHE A 392 -5.00 30.82 10.46
C PHE A 392 -5.21 30.96 8.94
N ALA A 393 -6.41 31.36 8.49
CA ALA A 393 -6.63 31.79 7.11
C ALA A 393 -5.96 33.13 6.78
N GLY A 394 -5.43 33.83 7.79
CA GLY A 394 -4.76 35.12 7.69
C GLY A 394 -5.72 36.31 7.59
N ASP A 395 -6.89 36.22 8.25
CA ASP A 395 -7.83 37.32 8.49
C ASP A 395 -8.35 38.04 7.22
N GLY A 396 -8.40 37.34 6.09
CA GLY A 396 -8.89 37.92 4.82
C GLY A 396 -7.92 38.89 4.16
N CYS A 397 -6.69 39.06 4.67
CA CYS A 397 -5.68 39.89 4.03
C CYS A 397 -5.25 39.26 2.70
N LEU A 398 -5.20 39.99 1.59
CA LEU A 398 -4.60 39.49 0.36
C LEU A 398 -3.07 39.60 0.44
N ASN A 399 -2.36 38.59 -0.07
CA ASN A 399 -0.92 38.70 -0.30
C ASN A 399 -0.69 38.82 -1.82
N ASP A 400 -0.60 40.06 -2.30
CA ASP A 400 -0.51 40.38 -3.74
C ASP A 400 0.74 39.80 -4.42
N LEU A 401 1.75 39.39 -3.64
CA LEU A 401 3.01 38.86 -4.16
C LEU A 401 2.93 37.39 -4.61
N ASP A 402 2.00 36.60 -4.06
CA ASP A 402 1.97 35.13 -4.21
C ASP A 402 0.62 34.58 -4.73
N GLU A 403 -0.32 35.43 -5.18
CA GLU A 403 -1.69 35.05 -5.60
C GLU A 403 -2.45 34.20 -4.56
N GLU A 404 -2.14 34.43 -3.28
CA GLU A 404 -2.72 33.69 -2.16
C GLU A 404 -3.96 34.37 -1.59
N ILE A 405 -4.96 33.55 -1.32
CA ILE A 405 -6.25 33.95 -0.76
C ILE A 405 -6.46 33.29 0.60
N SER A 406 -7.26 33.94 1.43
CA SER A 406 -7.71 33.39 2.71
C SER A 406 -8.88 32.42 2.47
N VAL A 407 -8.73 31.18 2.91
CA VAL A 407 -9.76 30.14 2.81
C VAL A 407 -10.09 29.59 4.19
N LEU A 408 -11.38 29.48 4.49
CA LEU A 408 -11.94 28.83 5.66
C LEU A 408 -12.71 27.58 5.20
N TYR A 409 -12.27 26.41 5.65
CA TYR A 409 -13.07 25.21 5.56
C TYR A 409 -14.07 25.19 6.71
N GLN A 410 -15.32 24.91 6.36
CA GLN A 410 -16.39 24.58 7.28
C GLN A 410 -16.76 23.11 7.07
N ILE A 411 -16.44 22.27 8.04
CA ILE A 411 -16.55 20.81 7.95
C ILE A 411 -17.74 20.35 8.79
N THR A 412 -18.73 19.78 8.12
CA THR A 412 -19.96 19.22 8.68
C THR A 412 -19.79 17.72 8.91
N ILE A 413 -20.17 17.25 10.09
CA ILE A 413 -20.04 15.85 10.49
C ILE A 413 -21.34 15.39 11.14
N ASP A 414 -21.97 14.37 10.57
CA ASP A 414 -23.08 13.68 11.22
C ASP A 414 -22.54 12.68 12.25
N THR A 415 -22.67 12.99 13.53
CA THR A 415 -22.19 12.17 14.64
C THR A 415 -23.17 11.05 15.03
N SER A 416 -24.34 10.99 14.40
CA SER A 416 -25.32 9.92 14.63
C SER A 416 -24.99 8.63 13.89
N VAL A 417 -24.09 8.70 12.89
CA VAL A 417 -23.69 7.58 12.03
C VAL A 417 -22.25 7.12 12.31
N PRO A 418 -21.94 5.82 12.10
CA PRO A 418 -20.58 5.32 12.26
C PRO A 418 -19.62 5.85 11.18
N HIS A 419 -18.48 6.37 11.61
CA HIS A 419 -17.38 6.78 10.73
C HIS A 419 -16.31 5.69 10.58
N SER A 420 -15.61 5.69 9.44
CA SER A 420 -14.47 4.78 9.19
C SER A 420 -13.17 5.31 9.76
N ILE A 421 -12.98 6.63 9.71
CA ILE A 421 -11.76 7.29 10.14
C ILE A 421 -12.00 7.97 11.51
N PRO A 422 -11.14 7.71 12.52
CA PRO A 422 -11.29 8.31 13.82
C PRO A 422 -10.89 9.79 13.80
N PHE A 423 -11.62 10.58 14.56
CA PHE A 423 -11.30 11.97 14.91
C PHE A 423 -11.61 12.22 16.37
N ALA A 424 -10.86 13.09 17.03
CA ALA A 424 -11.10 13.38 18.44
C ALA A 424 -10.62 14.77 18.81
N LYS A 425 -11.27 15.36 19.82
CA LYS A 425 -10.70 16.51 20.54
C LYS A 425 -9.47 16.07 21.31
N ILE A 426 -8.33 16.72 21.07
CA ILE A 426 -7.03 16.28 21.59
C ILE A 426 -6.45 17.16 22.70
N GLN A 427 -7.19 18.17 23.15
CA GLN A 427 -6.81 19.15 24.17
C GLN A 427 -6.03 18.56 25.37
N TYR A 428 -6.52 17.46 25.98
CA TYR A 428 -5.90 16.86 27.17
C TYR A 428 -4.64 16.02 26.90
N LYS A 429 -4.33 15.77 25.63
CA LYS A 429 -3.16 15.00 25.18
C LYS A 429 -2.19 15.83 24.35
N SER A 430 -2.61 17.02 23.92
CA SER A 430 -1.77 18.01 23.25
C SER A 430 -0.86 18.73 24.23
N ILE A 431 0.29 19.20 23.74
CA ILE A 431 1.13 20.14 24.48
C ILE A 431 0.46 21.53 24.61
N PHE A 432 -0.48 21.84 23.71
CA PHE A 432 -1.27 23.07 23.69
C PHE A 432 -2.66 22.82 24.26
N GLN A 433 -2.75 22.81 25.59
CA GLN A 433 -4.01 22.52 26.29
C GLN A 433 -5.06 23.63 26.17
N ASP A 434 -4.68 24.82 25.72
CA ASP A 434 -5.60 25.94 25.53
C ASP A 434 -6.25 25.93 24.13
N GLU A 435 -5.79 25.05 23.23
CA GLU A 435 -6.33 24.93 21.88
C GLU A 435 -7.56 24.02 21.86
N ASP A 436 -8.61 24.47 21.18
CA ASP A 436 -9.82 23.68 20.95
C ASP A 436 -9.66 22.81 19.69
N GLU A 437 -8.57 22.05 19.66
CA GLU A 437 -8.14 21.26 18.51
C GLU A 437 -8.89 19.92 18.45
N VAL A 438 -9.47 19.65 17.28
CA VAL A 438 -10.00 18.35 16.87
C VAL A 438 -9.14 17.82 15.73
N LEU A 439 -8.50 16.67 15.96
CA LEU A 439 -7.59 16.05 15.01
C LEU A 439 -8.26 14.84 14.36
N PHE A 440 -8.28 14.83 13.02
CA PHE A 440 -8.68 13.67 12.24
C PHE A 440 -7.48 12.81 11.91
N SER A 441 -7.71 11.49 11.84
CA SER A 441 -6.71 10.59 11.30
C SER A 441 -6.56 10.71 9.78
N MET A 442 -5.47 10.13 9.27
CA MET A 442 -5.15 10.08 7.85
C MET A 442 -6.26 9.44 7.03
N ALA A 443 -6.26 9.73 5.72
CA ALA A 443 -7.19 9.14 4.75
C ALA A 443 -8.67 9.54 4.97
N SER A 444 -8.93 10.60 5.73
CA SER A 444 -10.27 11.20 5.87
C SER A 444 -10.79 11.68 4.51
N VAL A 445 -12.07 11.45 4.23
CA VAL A 445 -12.70 11.80 2.95
C VAL A 445 -13.89 12.72 3.18
N PHE A 446 -14.00 13.75 2.36
CA PHE A 446 -15.02 14.77 2.44
C PHE A 446 -15.66 14.99 1.07
N ARG A 447 -16.97 15.28 1.03
CA ARG A 447 -17.60 15.85 -0.16
C ARG A 447 -17.49 17.37 -0.11
N ILE A 448 -17.22 18.00 -1.25
CA ILE A 448 -17.31 19.46 -1.40
C ILE A 448 -18.78 19.80 -1.62
N ASP A 449 -19.39 20.47 -0.67
CA ASP A 449 -20.80 20.87 -0.76
C ASP A 449 -20.93 22.19 -1.52
N ASP A 450 -20.06 23.16 -1.19
CA ASP A 450 -20.08 24.48 -1.82
C ASP A 450 -18.75 25.22 -1.66
N VAL A 451 -18.52 26.24 -2.51
CA VAL A 451 -17.36 27.12 -2.46
C VAL A 451 -17.77 28.56 -2.79
N GLU A 452 -17.91 29.38 -1.75
CA GLU A 452 -18.43 30.74 -1.86
C GLU A 452 -17.52 31.78 -1.23
N LYS A 453 -17.67 33.04 -1.67
CA LYS A 453 -16.90 34.17 -1.15
C LYS A 453 -17.74 34.99 -0.18
N TYR A 454 -17.27 35.11 1.06
CA TYR A 454 -17.85 35.93 2.11
C TYR A 454 -16.90 37.08 2.46
N GLY A 455 -17.14 38.24 1.84
CA GLY A 455 -16.27 39.41 1.99
C GLY A 455 -14.87 39.14 1.44
N ALA A 456 -13.86 39.12 2.30
CA ALA A 456 -12.47 38.86 1.93
C ALA A 456 -12.05 37.39 2.12
N LEU A 457 -12.93 36.54 2.64
CA LEU A 457 -12.69 35.15 2.95
C LEU A 457 -13.45 34.25 1.96
N TRP A 458 -12.80 33.23 1.45
CA TRP A 458 -13.48 32.14 0.76
C TRP A 458 -13.87 31.07 1.77
N VAL A 459 -15.12 30.62 1.74
CA VAL A 459 -15.63 29.54 2.57
C VAL A 459 -15.84 28.31 1.70
N VAL A 460 -15.22 27.21 2.10
CA VAL A 460 -15.38 25.90 1.45
C VAL A 460 -16.15 25.01 2.41
N GLU A 461 -17.36 24.65 2.02
CA GLU A 461 -18.23 23.78 2.80
C GLU A 461 -17.94 22.32 2.45
N LEU A 462 -17.66 21.53 3.48
CA LEU A 462 -17.30 20.12 3.36
C LEU A 462 -18.19 19.27 4.25
N THR A 463 -18.55 18.07 3.80
CA THR A 463 -19.19 17.05 4.63
C THR A 463 -18.30 15.83 4.75
N LEU A 464 -18.02 15.36 5.99
CA LEU A 464 -17.28 14.12 6.23
C LEU A 464 -18.09 12.91 5.76
N ILE A 465 -17.46 12.05 4.97
CA ILE A 465 -18.10 10.84 4.44
C ILE A 465 -18.08 9.73 5.48
N ASN A 466 -19.25 9.12 5.69
CA ASN A 466 -19.45 8.00 6.60
C ASN A 466 -19.37 6.66 5.87
N LYS A 467 -19.40 5.55 6.62
CA LYS A 467 -19.33 4.18 6.06
C LYS A 467 -20.55 3.78 5.22
N GLU A 468 -21.69 4.41 5.46
CA GLU A 468 -22.97 4.05 4.87
C GLU A 468 -23.24 4.79 3.55
N ASP A 469 -22.38 5.75 3.17
CA ASP A 469 -22.46 6.44 1.89
C ASP A 469 -22.31 5.46 0.72
N GLU A 470 -23.33 5.38 -0.13
CA GLU A 470 -23.34 4.50 -1.32
C GLU A 470 -22.13 4.75 -2.22
N THR A 471 -21.65 6.00 -2.29
CA THR A 471 -20.50 6.39 -3.10
C THR A 471 -19.20 5.89 -2.51
N TRP A 472 -19.04 5.93 -1.18
CA TRP A 472 -17.92 5.29 -0.48
C TRP A 472 -17.88 3.78 -0.75
N ASN A 473 -19.04 3.13 -0.73
CA ASN A 473 -19.16 1.71 -1.04
C ASN A 473 -18.80 1.40 -2.49
N ILE A 474 -19.18 2.25 -3.45
CA ILE A 474 -18.77 2.11 -4.85
C ILE A 474 -17.25 2.29 -5.02
N LEU A 475 -16.68 3.32 -4.39
CA LEU A 475 -15.24 3.62 -4.46
C LEU A 475 -14.39 2.52 -3.80
N THR A 476 -14.85 1.93 -2.69
CA THR A 476 -14.09 0.94 -1.90
C THR A 476 -14.55 -0.51 -2.09
N ALA A 477 -15.48 -0.80 -3.00
CA ALA A 477 -15.96 -2.15 -3.29
C ALA A 477 -14.85 -3.17 -3.61
N HIS A 478 -13.69 -2.70 -4.09
CA HIS A 478 -12.54 -3.52 -4.44
C HIS A 478 -11.62 -3.80 -3.25
N LEU A 479 -11.71 -3.02 -2.16
CA LEU A 479 -10.90 -3.15 -0.94
C LEU A 479 -11.51 -4.16 0.04
N ASN A 480 -12.82 -4.42 -0.08
CA ASN A 480 -13.60 -5.31 0.79
C ASN A 480 -13.78 -6.73 0.21
N LYS A 481 -13.07 -7.07 -0.87
CA LYS A 481 -12.99 -8.42 -1.46
C LYS A 481 -11.65 -9.05 -1.09
#